data_AF-A0A231GZ15-F1
#
_entry.id   AF-A0A231GZ15-F1
#
_cell.length_a   1.000
_cell.length_b   1.000
_cell.length_c   1.000
_cell.angle_alpha   90.00
_cell.angle_beta   90.00
_cell.angle_gamma   90.00
#
_symmetry.space_group_name_H-M   'P 1'
#
loop_
_entity.id
_entity.type
_entity.pdbx_description
1 polymer ?
#
loop_
_entity_poly.entity_id
_entity_poly.type
_entity_poly.pdbx_seq_one_letter_code
_entity_poly.pdbx_strand_id
1 'polypeptide(L)'
;MHASNGMEVAAGAVTDCGDSDAVVIAGGDCLVERPVPAGLIAAVEQLRPRTRRMVSICTGSFALAAAGVLAGRRATTHWFGLSPSEYRARFGTADRRSRPAGTSKD
;
A
#
# COMPACT_ATOMS: atom_id res chain seq x y z
N MET A 1 4.99 -17.58 -0.95
CA MET A 1 4.11 -16.47 -1.39
C MET A 1 3.93 -16.59 -2.89
N HIS A 2 2.71 -16.44 -3.41
CA HIS A 2 2.45 -16.48 -4.86
C HIS A 2 2.22 -15.08 -5.40
N ALA A 3 2.92 -14.71 -6.46
CA ALA A 3 2.68 -13.50 -7.22
C ALA A 3 1.63 -13.73 -8.32
N SER A 4 0.99 -12.66 -8.80
CA SER A 4 -0.08 -12.75 -9.82
C SER A 4 0.38 -13.31 -11.18
N ASN A 5 1.69 -13.32 -11.43
CA ASN A 5 2.30 -13.92 -12.63
C ASN A 5 2.69 -15.40 -12.45
N GLY A 6 2.24 -16.05 -11.36
CA GLY A 6 2.51 -17.47 -11.09
C GLY A 6 3.87 -17.75 -10.45
N MET A 7 4.70 -16.72 -10.23
CA MET A 7 5.98 -16.89 -9.54
C MET A 7 5.77 -17.19 -8.05
N GLU A 8 6.57 -18.11 -7.52
CA GLU A 8 6.68 -18.33 -6.10
C GLU A 8 7.86 -17.56 -5.51
N VAL A 9 7.61 -16.91 -4.39
CA VAL A 9 8.61 -16.15 -3.63
C VAL A 9 8.66 -16.73 -2.23
N ALA A 10 9.86 -17.09 -1.78
CA ALA A 10 10.08 -17.45 -0.38
C ALA A 10 9.82 -16.21 0.50
N ALA A 11 9.01 -16.38 1.55
CA ALA A 11 8.65 -15.30 2.45
C ALA A 11 8.86 -15.73 3.90
N GLY A 12 9.48 -14.85 4.69
CA GLY A 12 9.58 -14.98 6.14
C GLY A 12 8.47 -14.20 6.86
N ALA A 13 8.40 -14.36 8.18
CA ALA A 13 7.46 -13.58 8.97
C ALA A 13 7.96 -12.14 9.16
N VAL A 14 7.03 -11.19 9.25
CA VAL A 14 7.37 -9.78 9.54
C VAL A 14 8.05 -9.63 10.91
N THR A 15 7.76 -10.52 11.84
CA THR A 15 8.41 -10.58 13.16
C THR A 15 9.90 -10.91 13.10
N ASP A 16 10.34 -11.55 12.02
CA ASP A 16 11.75 -11.92 11.82
C ASP A 16 12.56 -10.75 11.25
N CYS A 17 11.89 -9.65 10.90
CA CYS A 17 12.51 -8.44 10.38
C CYS A 17 12.98 -7.54 11.53
N GLY A 18 14.28 -7.22 11.53
CA GLY A 18 14.88 -6.21 12.39
C GLY A 18 14.62 -4.78 11.94
N ASP A 19 15.40 -3.84 12.45
CA ASP A 19 15.34 -2.44 12.05
C ASP A 19 15.68 -2.30 10.56
N SER A 20 14.98 -1.37 9.88
CA SER A 20 15.07 -1.21 8.42
C SER A 20 15.16 0.25 8.01
N ASP A 21 16.08 0.60 7.11
CA ASP A 21 16.13 1.94 6.53
C ASP A 21 14.91 2.24 5.65
N ALA A 22 14.37 1.22 4.99
CA ALA A 22 13.22 1.32 4.13
C ALA A 22 12.37 0.05 4.15
N VAL A 23 11.04 0.24 4.19
CA VAL A 23 10.05 -0.81 3.94
C VAL A 23 9.21 -0.41 2.74
N VAL A 24 9.04 -1.35 1.81
CA VAL A 24 8.22 -1.17 0.61
C VAL A 24 7.01 -2.09 0.70
N ILE A 25 5.81 -1.51 0.70
CA ILE A 25 4.58 -2.28 0.63
C ILE A 25 4.21 -2.48 -0.83
N ALA A 26 4.32 -3.73 -1.29
CA ALA A 26 3.91 -4.13 -2.62
C ALA A 26 2.38 -4.11 -2.77
N GLY A 27 1.92 -3.83 -3.99
CA GLY A 27 0.51 -3.92 -4.34
C GLY A 27 0.10 -5.34 -4.74
N GLY A 28 -1.20 -5.49 -4.96
CA GLY A 28 -1.83 -6.67 -5.52
C GLY A 28 -3.31 -6.37 -5.82
N ASP A 29 -3.87 -7.10 -6.78
CA ASP A 29 -5.25 -6.89 -7.24
C ASP A 29 -6.26 -7.13 -6.12
N CYS A 30 -5.95 -8.08 -5.23
CA CYS A 30 -6.75 -8.39 -4.05
C CYS A 30 -6.96 -7.19 -3.10
N LEU A 31 -6.03 -6.21 -3.09
CA LEU A 31 -6.17 -5.01 -2.25
C LEU A 31 -7.19 -4.01 -2.81
N VAL A 32 -7.50 -4.09 -4.10
CA VAL A 32 -8.57 -3.30 -4.73
C VAL A 32 -9.91 -3.94 -4.46
N GLU A 33 -10.00 -5.24 -4.75
CA GLU A 33 -11.25 -6.02 -4.76
C GLU A 33 -11.78 -6.33 -3.36
N ARG A 34 -10.91 -6.35 -2.34
CA ARG A 34 -11.25 -6.78 -0.99
C ARG A 34 -10.81 -5.76 0.06
N PRO A 35 -11.36 -5.82 1.28
CA PRO A 35 -10.80 -5.12 2.43
C PRO A 35 -9.32 -5.44 2.61
N VAL A 36 -8.54 -4.45 3.10
CA VAL A 36 -7.12 -4.69 3.40
C VAL A 36 -7.04 -5.74 4.51
N PRO A 37 -6.27 -6.83 4.33
CA PRO A 37 -6.17 -7.87 5.35
C PRO A 37 -5.66 -7.30 6.69
N ALA A 38 -6.30 -7.65 7.80
CA ALA A 38 -5.92 -7.15 9.13
C ALA A 38 -4.46 -7.47 9.48
N GLY A 39 -3.96 -8.65 9.09
CA GLY A 39 -2.56 -9.02 9.29
C GLY A 39 -1.57 -8.11 8.55
N LEU A 40 -1.94 -7.58 7.37
CA LEU A 40 -1.10 -6.63 6.63
C LEU A 40 -1.09 -5.25 7.31
N ILE A 41 -2.23 -4.81 7.87
CA ILE A 41 -2.31 -3.58 8.66
C ILE A 41 -1.42 -3.71 9.91
N ALA A 42 -1.56 -4.82 10.65
CA ALA A 42 -0.76 -5.09 11.84
C ALA A 42 0.75 -5.15 11.52
N ALA A 43 1.13 -5.76 10.40
CA ALA A 43 2.53 -5.77 9.94
C ALA A 43 3.07 -4.35 9.68
N VAL A 44 2.28 -3.48 9.04
CA VAL A 44 2.66 -2.08 8.82
C VAL A 44 2.84 -1.36 10.16
N GLU A 45 1.92 -1.52 11.10
CA GLU A 45 1.99 -0.93 12.43
C GLU A 45 3.23 -1.41 13.23
N GLN A 46 3.56 -2.71 13.13
CA GLN A 46 4.72 -3.32 13.78
C GLN A 46 6.07 -2.86 13.19
N LEU A 47 6.13 -2.62 11.88
CA LEU A 47 7.37 -2.20 11.21
C LEU A 47 7.58 -0.69 11.31
N ARG A 48 6.50 0.09 11.37
CA ARG A 48 6.54 1.56 11.39
C ARG A 48 7.51 2.16 12.42
N PRO A 49 7.53 1.77 13.71
CA PRO A 49 8.44 2.38 14.69
C PRO A 49 9.92 2.04 14.44
N ARG A 50 10.20 0.97 13.68
CA ARG A 50 11.54 0.44 13.40
C ARG A 50 12.01 0.75 11.98
N THR A 51 11.29 1.61 11.28
CA THR A 51 11.53 1.91 9.86
C THR A 51 11.72 3.40 9.63
N ARG A 52 12.82 3.79 9.00
CA ARG A 52 13.06 5.21 8.68
C ARG A 52 12.20 5.72 7.54
N ARG A 53 11.95 4.91 6.51
CA ARG A 53 11.14 5.28 5.34
C ARG A 53 10.16 4.18 4.98
N MET A 54 8.89 4.52 4.88
CA MET A 54 7.87 3.57 4.43
C MET A 54 7.24 4.08 3.14
N VAL A 55 7.31 3.26 2.10
CA VAL A 55 6.80 3.59 0.77
C VAL A 55 5.92 2.45 0.26
N SER A 56 5.19 2.71 -0.81
CA SER A 56 4.35 1.69 -1.44
C SER A 56 4.46 1.73 -2.95
N ILE A 57 4.20 0.59 -3.57
CA ILE A 57 4.07 0.45 -5.02
C ILE A 57 2.62 0.07 -5.32
N CYS A 58 2.04 0.67 -6.36
CA CYS A 58 0.71 0.31 -6.86
C CYS A 58 -0.36 0.45 -5.74
N THR A 59 -1.15 -0.60 -5.51
CA THR A 59 -2.24 -0.64 -4.52
C THR A 59 -1.74 -0.89 -3.09
N GLY A 60 -0.42 -1.07 -2.88
CA GLY A 60 0.17 -1.17 -1.54
C GLY A 60 -0.06 0.08 -0.69
N SER A 61 -0.37 1.22 -1.32
CA SER A 61 -0.75 2.45 -0.62
C SER A 61 -2.01 2.27 0.22
N PHE A 62 -2.88 1.30 -0.11
CA PHE A 62 -4.13 1.04 0.60
C PHE A 62 -3.84 0.50 2.01
N ALA A 63 -2.81 -0.33 2.15
CA ALA A 63 -2.36 -0.81 3.45
C ALA A 63 -1.76 0.32 4.30
N LEU A 64 -0.95 1.18 3.70
CA LEU A 64 -0.42 2.37 4.39
C LEU A 64 -1.52 3.35 4.81
N ALA A 65 -2.56 3.50 3.99
CA ALA A 65 -3.70 4.35 4.30
C ALA A 65 -4.57 3.75 5.41
N ALA A 66 -4.85 2.45 5.33
CA ALA A 66 -5.61 1.70 6.34
C ALA A 66 -4.91 1.71 7.72
N ALA A 67 -3.58 1.61 7.75
CA ALA A 67 -2.78 1.73 8.97
C ALA A 67 -2.55 3.19 9.43
N GLY A 68 -3.20 4.16 8.79
CA GLY A 68 -3.10 5.59 9.14
C GLY A 68 -1.76 6.25 8.84
N VAL A 69 -0.80 5.56 8.21
CA VAL A 69 0.52 6.10 7.84
C VAL A 69 0.39 7.31 6.91
N LEU A 70 -0.65 7.31 6.07
CA LEU A 70 -0.94 8.37 5.10
C LEU A 70 -1.96 9.41 5.59
N ALA A 71 -2.39 9.36 6.85
CA ALA A 71 -3.35 10.33 7.39
C ALA A 71 -2.83 11.77 7.24
N GLY A 72 -3.63 12.63 6.61
CA GLY A 72 -3.29 14.03 6.33
C GLY A 72 -2.16 14.21 5.31
N ARG A 73 -1.74 13.15 4.62
CA ARG A 73 -0.67 13.18 3.62
C ARG A 73 -1.22 12.96 2.22
N ARG A 74 -0.54 13.56 1.24
CA ARG A 74 -0.77 13.26 -0.18
C ARG A 74 -0.03 11.99 -0.56
N ALA A 75 -0.72 11.08 -1.24
CA ALA A 75 -0.18 9.85 -1.78
C ALA A 75 -0.65 9.66 -3.23
N THR A 76 -0.06 8.69 -3.91
CA THR A 76 -0.54 8.20 -5.20
C THR A 76 -0.76 6.69 -5.10
N THR A 77 -1.55 6.15 -6.01
CA THR A 77 -1.83 4.71 -6.11
C THR A 77 -1.99 4.32 -7.58
N HIS A 78 -2.20 3.03 -7.83
CA HIS A 78 -2.38 2.51 -9.17
C HIS A 78 -3.55 3.18 -9.92
N TRP A 79 -3.44 3.31 -11.24
CA TRP A 79 -4.49 3.96 -12.04
C TRP A 79 -5.78 3.13 -12.09
N PHE A 80 -5.70 1.80 -12.11
CA PHE A 80 -6.86 0.91 -11.98
C PHE A 80 -7.40 0.79 -10.54
N GLY A 81 -6.80 1.50 -9.57
CA GLY A 81 -7.34 1.59 -8.21
C GLY A 81 -8.47 2.64 -8.08
N LEU A 82 -9.02 2.76 -6.88
CA LEU A 82 -10.14 3.66 -6.52
C LEU A 82 -9.93 5.13 -6.90
N SER A 83 -10.91 5.79 -7.51
CA SER A 83 -10.89 7.24 -7.78
C SER A 83 -10.51 8.04 -6.52
N PRO A 84 -10.01 9.29 -6.64
CA PRO A 84 -9.63 10.09 -5.48
C PRO A 84 -10.72 10.21 -4.40
N SER A 85 -11.98 10.38 -4.81
CA SER A 85 -13.14 10.43 -3.89
C SER A 85 -13.39 9.09 -3.20
N GLU A 86 -13.34 7.97 -3.92
CA GLU A 86 -13.50 6.63 -3.33
C GLU A 86 -12.36 6.29 -2.38
N TYR A 87 -11.13 6.65 -2.74
CA TYR A 87 -9.96 6.46 -1.88
C TYR A 87 -10.09 7.25 -0.58
N ARG A 88 -10.51 8.52 -0.68
CA ARG A 88 -10.75 9.38 0.48
C ARG A 88 -11.92 8.88 1.32
N ALA A 89 -13.02 8.44 0.71
CA ALA A 89 -14.15 7.86 1.41
C ALA A 89 -13.74 6.60 2.20
N ARG A 90 -12.84 5.79 1.63
CA ARG A 90 -12.36 4.55 2.25
C ARG A 90 -11.30 4.77 3.34
N PHE A 91 -10.42 5.77 3.19
CA PHE A 91 -9.26 5.95 4.07
C PHE A 91 -9.16 7.33 4.73
N GLY A 92 -10.26 8.09 4.74
CA GLY A 92 -10.38 9.35 5.47
C GLY A 92 -9.50 10.47 4.93
N THR A 93 -8.49 10.89 5.71
CA THR A 93 -7.67 12.07 5.41
C THR A 93 -6.51 11.79 4.45
N ALA A 94 -6.34 10.55 4.00
CA ALA A 94 -5.37 10.21 2.98
C ALA A 94 -5.84 10.74 1.62
N ASP A 95 -5.06 11.65 1.03
CA ASP A 95 -5.42 12.29 -0.24
C ASP A 95 -4.70 11.60 -1.40
N ARG A 96 -5.46 10.97 -2.31
CA ARG A 96 -4.93 10.42 -3.55
C ARG A 96 -4.80 11.54 -4.57
N ARG A 97 -3.57 11.81 -5.03
CA ARG A 97 -3.37 12.68 -6.20
C ARG A 97 -4.04 12.09 -7.44
N SER A 98 -4.81 12.92 -8.11
CA SER A 98 -5.30 12.61 -9.46
C SER A 98 -4.14 12.58 -10.45
N ARG A 99 -4.31 11.78 -11.50
CA ARG A 99 -3.41 11.80 -12.63
C ARG A 99 -3.74 13.03 -13.49
N PRO A 100 -2.75 13.78 -14.01
CA PRO A 100 -3.04 14.77 -15.04
C PRO A 100 -3.67 14.09 -16.26
N ALA A 101 -4.69 14.72 -16.84
CA ALA A 101 -5.36 14.21 -18.03
C ALA A 101 -4.36 14.08 -19.20
N GLY A 102 -4.45 12.98 -19.98
CA GLY A 102 -3.80 12.89 -21.29
C GLY A 102 -2.55 11.99 -21.45
N THR A 103 -2.12 11.21 -20.45
CA THR A 103 -0.99 10.29 -20.65
C THR A 103 -1.48 8.86 -20.93
N SER A 104 -1.62 8.43 -22.18
CA SER A 104 -1.83 6.99 -22.45
C SER A 104 -0.66 6.17 -21.88
N LYS A 105 -0.92 4.97 -21.36
CA LYS A 105 0.13 3.94 -21.26
C LYS A 105 0.00 3.15 -22.55
N ASP A 106 0.84 3.50 -23.51
CA ASP A 106 1.06 2.68 -24.70
C ASP A 106 1.74 1.36 -24.31
#